data_AF-A0A381TB18-F1
#
_entry.id   AF-A0A381TB18-F1
#
_cell.length_a   1.000
_cell.length_b   1.000
_cell.length_c   1.000
_cell.angle_alpha   90.00
_cell.angle_beta   90.00
_cell.angle_gamma   90.00
#
_symmetry.space_group_name_H-M   'P 1'
#
loop_
_entity.id
_entity.type
_entity.pdbx_description
1 polymer ?
#
loop_
_entity_poly.entity_id
_entity_poly.type
_entity_poly.pdbx_seq_one_letter_code
_entity_poly.pdbx_strand_id
1 'polypeptide(L)'
;VSGATGLVYEVVWTRLLTLIMGNTHYSIATVLTAFMGGLALGSFVGGKIIDRDFNPLAAYAILEAGIGIYCLLIPLFIELAFPLFQWIYLNLGDSYTQTSLVRFLVCGVLLIIPATFMGATLPVLSKLVTRDENFIGKDVGTLYSINTFGAVVGALASAFVFMRFLGVQATISVAAAANICIALIIYFIFKPPLKERLSYLAPPSKEESASLQKRDLFILLSFAVTGLAALVYQVAWTRILSLLLGSSVYAFSLILAVFIFGLAVGTVTASNLLTRIRCLIKGYGISQIIIGFSALFIVPLFGRIPFVNRWVYENLGQQFQ
;
A
#
# COMPACT_ATOMS: atom_id res chain seq x y z
N VAL A 1 9.78 -8.57 5.14
CA VAL A 1 10.06 -8.77 3.69
C VAL A 1 8.80 -8.51 2.86
N SER A 2 7.66 -9.13 3.19
CA SER A 2 6.38 -8.91 2.47
C SER A 2 6.00 -7.42 2.28
N GLY A 3 6.02 -6.62 3.34
CA GLY A 3 5.81 -5.16 3.22
C GLY A 3 6.83 -4.46 2.33
N ALA A 4 8.10 -4.85 2.37
CA ALA A 4 9.11 -4.28 1.48
C ALA A 4 8.78 -4.59 0.01
N THR A 5 8.48 -5.85 -0.31
CA THR A 5 8.12 -6.27 -1.67
C THR A 5 6.83 -5.61 -2.16
N GLY A 6 5.81 -5.48 -1.30
CA GLY A 6 4.55 -4.81 -1.63
C GLY A 6 4.77 -3.37 -2.11
N LEU A 7 5.60 -2.62 -1.40
CA LEU A 7 5.93 -1.23 -1.75
C LEU A 7 6.91 -1.13 -2.93
N VAL A 8 7.77 -2.13 -3.14
CA VAL A 8 8.56 -2.24 -4.38
C VAL A 8 7.62 -2.35 -5.58
N TYR A 9 6.63 -3.23 -5.52
CA TYR A 9 5.63 -3.38 -6.58
C TYR A 9 4.83 -2.11 -6.80
N GLU A 10 4.34 -1.47 -5.73
CA GLU A 10 3.57 -0.23 -5.84
C GLU A 10 4.36 0.83 -6.62
N VAL A 11 5.63 1.05 -6.25
CA VAL A 11 6.52 1.99 -6.94
C VAL A 11 6.79 1.58 -8.39
N VAL A 12 7.05 0.30 -8.65
CA VAL A 12 7.29 -0.20 -10.02
C VAL A 12 6.03 -0.08 -10.90
N TRP A 13 4.86 -0.38 -10.36
CA TRP A 13 3.60 -0.26 -11.08
C TRP A 13 3.33 1.18 -11.47
N THR A 14 3.65 2.17 -10.62
CA THR A 14 3.53 3.58 -11.03
C THR A 14 4.42 3.90 -12.23
N ARG A 15 5.65 3.35 -12.27
CA ARG A 15 6.54 3.51 -13.42
C ARG A 15 5.98 2.88 -14.69
N LEU A 16 5.51 1.63 -14.61
CA LEU A 16 4.93 0.91 -15.75
C LEU A 16 3.69 1.63 -16.29
N LEU A 17 2.77 2.01 -15.42
CA LEU A 17 1.53 2.66 -15.83
C LEU A 17 1.78 4.06 -16.39
N THR A 18 2.82 4.77 -15.92
CA THR A 18 3.22 6.06 -16.52
C THR A 18 3.59 5.92 -17.99
N LEU A 19 4.20 4.80 -18.39
CA LEU A 19 4.53 4.52 -19.79
C LEU A 19 3.28 4.25 -20.65
N ILE A 20 2.23 3.67 -20.06
CA ILE A 20 0.97 3.32 -20.75
C ILE A 20 0.03 4.53 -20.83
N MET A 21 -0.14 5.22 -19.71
CA MET A 21 -1.06 6.34 -19.55
C MET A 21 -0.51 7.63 -20.17
N GLY A 22 0.83 7.76 -20.26
CA GLY A 22 1.52 8.99 -20.68
C GLY A 22 1.42 10.15 -19.68
N ASN A 23 0.67 9.95 -18.57
CA ASN A 23 0.48 10.94 -17.53
C ASN A 23 0.67 10.30 -16.15
N THR A 24 1.61 10.87 -15.41
CA THR A 24 1.96 10.48 -14.04
C THR A 24 0.77 10.52 -13.09
N HIS A 25 -0.11 11.52 -13.18
CA HIS A 25 -1.19 11.72 -12.21
C HIS A 25 -2.23 10.60 -12.26
N TYR A 26 -2.65 10.22 -13.47
CA TYR A 26 -3.56 9.10 -13.66
C TYR A 26 -2.92 7.78 -13.27
N SER A 27 -1.63 7.61 -13.55
CA SER A 27 -0.89 6.39 -13.19
C SER A 27 -0.84 6.20 -11.68
N ILE A 28 -0.43 7.24 -10.93
CA ILE A 28 -0.40 7.21 -9.47
C ILE A 28 -1.80 6.98 -8.90
N ALA A 29 -2.82 7.69 -9.41
CA ALA A 29 -4.19 7.52 -8.95
C ALA A 29 -4.73 6.09 -9.18
N THR A 30 -4.42 5.50 -10.34
CA THR A 30 -4.79 4.12 -10.69
C THR A 30 -4.12 3.13 -9.75
N VAL A 31 -2.81 3.25 -9.55
CA VAL A 31 -2.06 2.37 -8.64
C VAL A 31 -2.57 2.50 -7.22
N LEU A 32 -2.69 3.71 -6.68
CA LEU A 32 -3.15 3.92 -5.30
C LEU A 32 -4.57 3.40 -5.10
N THR A 33 -5.45 3.59 -6.08
CA THR A 33 -6.84 3.10 -5.96
C THR A 33 -6.90 1.59 -6.02
N ALA A 34 -6.19 0.95 -6.96
CA ALA A 34 -6.13 -0.50 -7.04
C ALA A 34 -5.42 -1.13 -5.84
N PHE A 35 -4.34 -0.50 -5.36
CA PHE A 35 -3.57 -0.96 -4.21
C PHE A 35 -4.38 -0.85 -2.92
N MET A 36 -4.90 0.33 -2.59
CA MET A 36 -5.68 0.54 -1.37
C MET A 36 -7.03 -0.19 -1.40
N GLY A 37 -7.70 -0.19 -2.56
CA GLY A 37 -8.94 -0.95 -2.77
C GLY A 37 -8.71 -2.46 -2.66
N GLY A 38 -7.62 -2.96 -3.24
CA GLY A 38 -7.19 -4.35 -3.10
C GLY A 38 -6.82 -4.69 -1.65
N LEU A 39 -6.06 -3.84 -0.95
CA LEU A 39 -5.74 -4.06 0.47
C LEU A 39 -7.01 -4.17 1.33
N ALA A 40 -8.00 -3.31 1.09
CA ALA A 40 -9.28 -3.33 1.79
C ALA A 40 -10.09 -4.60 1.47
N LEU A 41 -10.21 -4.95 0.18
CA LEU A 41 -10.87 -6.18 -0.26
C LEU A 41 -10.19 -7.42 0.31
N GLY A 42 -8.87 -7.46 0.26
CA GLY A 42 -8.03 -8.54 0.77
C GLY A 42 -8.14 -8.71 2.27
N SER A 43 -8.14 -7.60 3.02
CA SER A 43 -8.31 -7.64 4.48
C SER A 43 -9.69 -8.20 4.86
N PHE A 44 -10.75 -7.79 4.15
CA PHE A 44 -12.11 -8.27 4.36
C PHE A 44 -12.29 -9.75 3.99
N VAL A 45 -11.82 -10.15 2.81
CA VAL A 45 -11.93 -11.53 2.32
C VAL A 45 -11.01 -12.46 3.12
N GLY A 46 -9.77 -12.04 3.39
CA GLY A 46 -8.78 -12.77 4.17
C GLY A 46 -9.24 -13.04 5.60
N GLY A 47 -9.85 -12.04 6.25
CA GLY A 47 -10.48 -12.23 7.56
C GLY A 47 -11.58 -13.30 7.57
N LYS A 48 -12.43 -13.35 6.54
CA LYS A 48 -13.48 -14.38 6.45
C LYS A 48 -12.94 -15.77 6.10
N ILE A 49 -11.90 -15.86 5.28
CA ILE A 49 -11.34 -17.14 4.82
C ILE A 49 -10.52 -17.80 5.93
N ILE A 50 -9.73 -17.02 6.68
CA ILE A 50 -8.88 -17.55 7.75
C ILE A 50 -9.68 -18.18 8.88
N ASP A 51 -10.94 -17.79 9.05
CA ASP A 51 -11.86 -18.35 10.05
C ASP A 51 -12.39 -19.74 9.69
N ARG A 52 -12.10 -20.25 8.48
CA ARG A 52 -12.53 -21.57 8.00
C ARG A 52 -11.40 -22.60 8.06
N ASP A 53 -11.08 -23.18 9.23
CA ASP A 53 -10.18 -24.34 9.43
C ASP A 53 -8.83 -24.38 8.66
N PHE A 54 -8.40 -23.25 8.09
CA PHE A 54 -7.18 -23.13 7.31
C PHE A 54 -6.02 -22.89 8.27
N ASN A 55 -4.92 -23.60 8.04
CA ASN A 55 -3.68 -23.29 8.75
C ASN A 55 -3.18 -21.91 8.28
N PRO A 56 -3.02 -20.92 9.19
CA PRO A 56 -2.66 -19.57 8.79
C PRO A 56 -1.26 -19.47 8.15
N LEU A 57 -0.34 -20.37 8.51
CA LEU A 57 1.01 -20.38 7.94
C LEU A 57 0.99 -20.89 6.49
N ALA A 58 0.18 -21.92 6.21
CA ALA A 58 -0.05 -22.38 4.84
C ALA A 58 -0.75 -21.29 3.99
N ALA A 59 -1.76 -20.61 4.55
CA ALA A 59 -2.44 -19.51 3.88
C ALA A 59 -1.47 -18.37 3.52
N TYR A 60 -0.57 -18.00 4.45
CA TYR A 60 0.44 -16.99 4.20
C TYR A 60 1.41 -17.40 3.08
N ALA A 61 1.86 -18.65 3.06
CA ALA A 61 2.72 -19.17 1.98
C ALA A 61 2.03 -19.12 0.60
N ILE A 62 0.74 -19.48 0.53
CA ILE A 62 -0.04 -19.43 -0.71
C ILE A 62 -0.19 -17.97 -1.19
N LEU A 63 -0.46 -17.04 -0.28
CA LEU A 63 -0.55 -15.61 -0.62
C LEU A 63 0.77 -15.07 -1.15
N GLU A 64 1.89 -15.34 -0.47
CA GLU A 64 3.22 -14.90 -0.90
C GLU A 64 3.60 -15.49 -2.27
N ALA A 65 3.35 -16.78 -2.50
CA ALA A 65 3.55 -17.40 -3.81
C ALA A 65 2.66 -16.75 -4.88
N GLY A 66 1.38 -16.54 -4.58
CA GLY A 66 0.41 -15.90 -5.48
C GLY A 66 0.83 -14.48 -5.85
N ILE A 67 1.30 -13.68 -4.89
CA ILE A 67 1.84 -12.33 -5.11
C ILE A 67 3.04 -12.40 -6.05
N GLY A 68 4.05 -13.23 -5.72
CA GLY A 68 5.27 -13.32 -6.52
C GLY A 68 5.01 -13.77 -7.96
N ILE A 69 4.23 -14.84 -8.13
CA ILE A 69 3.87 -15.37 -9.47
C ILE A 69 3.06 -14.34 -10.26
N TYR A 70 2.02 -13.75 -9.66
CA TYR A 70 1.18 -12.80 -10.38
C TYR A 70 1.98 -11.55 -10.78
N CYS A 71 2.79 -11.00 -9.87
CA CYS A 71 3.61 -9.83 -10.17
C CYS A 71 4.63 -10.07 -11.29
N LEU A 72 5.19 -11.28 -11.41
CA LEU A 72 6.04 -11.66 -12.55
C LEU A 72 5.29 -11.67 -13.88
N LEU A 73 3.99 -12.00 -13.85
CA LEU A 73 3.15 -12.06 -15.04
C LEU A 73 2.61 -10.68 -15.46
N ILE A 74 2.68 -9.65 -14.60
CA ILE A 74 2.17 -8.30 -14.92
C ILE A 74 2.76 -7.72 -16.21
N PRO A 75 4.08 -7.74 -16.46
CA PRO A 75 4.63 -7.25 -17.72
C PRO A 75 4.04 -7.98 -18.94
N LEU A 76 3.90 -9.32 -18.85
CA LEU A 76 3.28 -10.13 -19.90
C LEU A 76 1.81 -9.75 -20.09
N PHE A 77 1.04 -9.56 -19.02
CA PHE A 77 -0.37 -9.13 -19.13
C PHE A 77 -0.50 -7.74 -19.75
N ILE A 78 0.44 -6.82 -19.49
CA ILE A 78 0.48 -5.51 -20.13
C ILE A 78 0.76 -5.66 -21.63
N GLU A 79 1.72 -6.51 -22.02
CA GLU A 79 2.01 -6.80 -23.44
C GLU A 79 0.81 -7.43 -24.16
N LEU A 80 0.14 -8.39 -23.52
CA LEU A 80 -1.08 -9.01 -24.07
C LEU A 80 -2.24 -8.01 -24.16
N ALA A 81 -2.30 -7.02 -23.27
CA ALA A 81 -3.28 -5.94 -23.32
C ALA A 81 -2.92 -4.83 -24.33
N PHE A 82 -1.73 -4.87 -24.95
CA PHE A 82 -1.27 -3.83 -25.89
C PHE A 82 -2.22 -3.61 -27.08
N PRO A 83 -2.75 -4.66 -27.76
CA PRO A 83 -3.73 -4.47 -28.84
C PRO A 83 -5.01 -3.78 -28.36
N LEU A 84 -5.44 -4.03 -27.13
CA LEU A 84 -6.59 -3.36 -26.52
C LEU A 84 -6.27 -1.88 -26.28
N PHE A 85 -5.09 -1.55 -25.74
CA PHE A 85 -4.67 -0.16 -25.56
C PHE A 85 -4.55 0.60 -26.88
N GLN A 86 -4.08 -0.06 -27.94
CA GLN A 86 -4.03 0.49 -29.29
C GLN A 86 -5.45 0.74 -29.83
N TRP A 87 -6.37 -0.22 -29.67
CA TRP A 87 -7.76 -0.06 -30.07
C TRP A 87 -8.43 1.10 -29.33
N ILE A 88 -8.22 1.21 -28.02
CA ILE A 88 -8.72 2.34 -27.20
C ILE A 88 -8.17 3.65 -27.76
N TYR A 89 -6.87 3.74 -28.03
CA TYR A 89 -6.26 4.96 -28.55
C TYR A 89 -6.83 5.38 -29.90
N LEU A 90 -7.07 4.44 -30.82
CA LEU A 90 -7.59 4.73 -32.15
C LEU A 90 -9.09 5.08 -32.17
N ASN A 91 -9.90 4.52 -31.26
CA ASN A 91 -11.36 4.67 -31.29
C ASN A 91 -11.90 5.66 -30.24
N LEU A 92 -11.16 5.91 -29.16
CA LEU A 92 -11.55 6.79 -28.05
C LEU A 92 -10.59 7.98 -27.90
N GLY A 93 -9.59 8.09 -28.78
CA GLY A 93 -8.53 9.10 -28.72
C GLY A 93 -9.01 10.55 -28.78
N ASP A 94 -10.19 10.78 -29.37
CA ASP A 94 -10.80 12.11 -29.47
C ASP A 94 -11.20 12.68 -28.10
N SER A 95 -11.48 11.81 -27.12
CA SER A 95 -11.83 12.20 -25.75
C SER A 95 -10.80 11.71 -24.74
N TYR A 96 -9.98 12.64 -24.24
CA TYR A 96 -8.95 12.36 -23.24
C TYR A 96 -9.50 11.72 -21.97
N THR A 97 -10.68 12.17 -21.51
CA THR A 97 -11.31 11.67 -20.28
C THR A 97 -11.80 10.23 -20.44
N GLN A 98 -12.43 9.90 -21.57
CA GLN A 98 -12.91 8.54 -21.84
C GLN A 98 -11.74 7.57 -21.98
N THR A 99 -10.72 7.92 -22.77
CA THR A 99 -9.50 7.11 -22.90
C THR A 99 -8.84 6.85 -21.54
N SER A 100 -8.71 7.89 -20.71
CA SER A 100 -8.10 7.76 -19.38
C SER A 100 -8.92 6.88 -18.45
N LEU A 101 -10.25 6.98 -18.50
CA LEU A 101 -11.15 6.17 -17.66
C LEU A 101 -11.10 4.69 -18.04
N VAL A 102 -11.10 4.36 -19.33
CA VAL A 102 -11.01 2.96 -19.77
C VAL A 102 -9.65 2.36 -19.40
N ARG A 103 -8.55 3.10 -19.63
CA ARG A 103 -7.21 2.66 -19.19
C ARG A 103 -7.14 2.46 -17.68
N PHE A 104 -7.74 3.37 -16.90
CA PHE A 104 -7.83 3.24 -15.44
C PHE A 104 -8.53 1.94 -15.04
N LEU A 105 -9.65 1.59 -15.68
CA LEU A 105 -10.38 0.36 -15.39
C LEU A 105 -9.57 -0.89 -15.75
N VAL A 106 -8.99 -0.93 -16.95
CA VAL A 106 -8.17 -2.08 -17.41
C VAL A 106 -6.98 -2.30 -16.49
N CYS A 107 -6.21 -1.25 -16.21
CA CYS A 107 -5.06 -1.33 -15.31
C CYS A 107 -5.48 -1.60 -13.86
N GLY A 108 -6.59 -1.03 -13.41
CA GLY A 108 -7.13 -1.25 -12.07
C GLY A 108 -7.49 -2.72 -11.84
N VAL A 109 -8.19 -3.35 -12.79
CA VAL A 109 -8.52 -4.79 -12.74
C VAL A 109 -7.25 -5.66 -12.72
N LEU A 110 -6.24 -5.28 -13.49
CA LEU A 110 -4.98 -6.02 -13.53
C LEU A 110 -4.24 -5.96 -12.18
N LEU A 111 -4.25 -4.81 -11.51
CA LEU A 111 -3.52 -4.57 -10.26
C LEU A 111 -4.29 -4.95 -8.98
N ILE A 112 -5.63 -5.00 -9.02
CA ILE A 112 -6.43 -5.28 -7.81
C ILE A 112 -6.21 -6.70 -7.29
N ILE A 113 -5.92 -7.67 -8.17
CA ILE A 113 -5.72 -9.08 -7.80
C ILE A 113 -4.52 -9.26 -6.85
N PRO A 114 -3.28 -8.87 -7.21
CA PRO A 114 -2.13 -9.02 -6.33
C PRO A 114 -2.26 -8.10 -5.10
N ALA A 115 -2.85 -6.92 -5.23
CA ALA A 115 -3.14 -6.04 -4.09
C ALA A 115 -4.11 -6.69 -3.09
N THR A 116 -5.09 -7.47 -3.56
CA THR A 116 -5.99 -8.26 -2.71
C THR A 116 -5.25 -9.33 -1.95
N PHE A 117 -4.30 -10.03 -2.58
CA PHE A 117 -3.46 -10.99 -1.87
C PHE A 117 -2.59 -10.31 -0.81
N MET A 118 -1.99 -9.17 -1.15
CA MET A 118 -1.23 -8.36 -0.18
C MET A 118 -2.11 -7.92 1.00
N GLY A 119 -3.37 -7.55 0.76
CA GLY A 119 -4.33 -7.17 1.79
C GLY A 119 -4.67 -8.31 2.75
N ALA A 120 -4.75 -9.53 2.24
CA ALA A 120 -5.05 -10.70 3.04
C ALA A 120 -3.88 -11.12 3.95
N THR A 121 -2.64 -10.69 3.68
CA THR A 121 -1.46 -11.11 4.46
C THR A 121 -1.53 -10.71 5.92
N LEU A 122 -2.04 -9.50 6.24
CA LEU A 122 -2.06 -8.99 7.60
C LEU A 122 -3.07 -9.71 8.52
N PRO A 123 -4.34 -9.95 8.11
CA PRO A 123 -5.25 -10.80 8.87
C PRO A 123 -4.69 -12.20 9.13
N VAL A 124 -4.05 -12.80 8.13
CA VAL A 124 -3.44 -14.13 8.23
C VAL A 124 -2.28 -14.13 9.24
N LEU A 125 -1.36 -13.17 9.13
CA LEU A 125 -0.23 -13.01 10.03
C LEU A 125 -0.66 -12.68 11.45
N SER A 126 -1.70 -11.86 11.62
CA SER A 126 -2.28 -11.54 12.92
C SER A 126 -2.63 -12.84 13.66
N LYS A 127 -3.38 -13.73 13.01
CA LYS A 127 -3.81 -15.02 13.59
C LYS A 127 -2.63 -15.94 13.96
N LEU A 128 -1.48 -15.82 13.31
CA LEU A 128 -0.27 -16.58 13.65
C LEU A 128 0.41 -16.10 14.92
N VAL A 129 0.43 -14.78 15.14
CA VAL A 129 1.18 -14.18 16.24
C VAL A 129 0.33 -14.06 17.50
N THR A 130 -0.98 -13.81 17.36
CA THR A 130 -1.87 -13.65 18.51
C THR A 130 -2.32 -15.00 19.07
N ARG A 131 -1.62 -15.45 20.11
CA ARG A 131 -1.98 -16.64 20.90
C ARG A 131 -2.73 -16.32 22.20
N ASP A 132 -2.62 -15.08 22.69
CA ASP A 132 -3.23 -14.60 23.92
C ASP A 132 -4.00 -13.29 23.64
N GLU A 133 -5.29 -13.28 23.95
CA GLU A 133 -6.18 -12.13 23.71
C GLU A 133 -5.70 -10.86 24.43
N ASN A 134 -5.00 -11.02 25.56
CA ASN A 134 -4.51 -9.91 26.36
C ASN A 134 -3.38 -9.11 25.68
N PHE A 135 -2.68 -9.70 24.71
CA PHE A 135 -1.53 -9.09 24.03
C PHE A 135 -1.75 -8.81 22.54
N ILE A 136 -2.97 -9.05 22.02
CA ILE A 136 -3.33 -8.85 20.60
C ILE A 136 -2.84 -7.51 20.07
N GLY A 137 -3.14 -6.41 20.76
CA GLY A 137 -2.77 -5.07 20.30
C GLY A 137 -1.25 -4.84 20.19
N LYS A 138 -0.47 -5.42 21.10
CA LYS A 138 1.00 -5.28 21.10
C LYS A 138 1.65 -6.15 20.02
N ASP A 139 1.17 -7.37 19.86
CA ASP A 139 1.70 -8.35 18.91
C ASP A 139 1.40 -7.91 17.46
N VAL A 140 0.15 -7.54 17.19
CA VAL A 140 -0.26 -6.99 15.90
C VAL A 140 0.43 -5.66 15.62
N GLY A 141 0.57 -4.80 16.63
CA GLY A 141 1.27 -3.52 16.50
C GLY A 141 2.76 -3.68 16.17
N THR A 142 3.43 -4.67 16.77
CA THR A 142 4.84 -4.97 16.48
C THR A 142 5.02 -5.51 15.07
N LEU A 143 4.16 -6.46 14.66
CA LEU A 143 4.16 -7.02 13.31
C LEU A 143 3.90 -5.93 12.26
N TYR A 144 2.91 -5.07 12.50
CA TYR A 144 2.61 -3.93 11.65
C TYR A 144 3.79 -2.96 11.56
N SER A 145 4.46 -2.67 12.67
CA SER A 145 5.61 -1.76 12.70
C SER A 145 6.81 -2.29 11.90
N ILE A 146 7.16 -3.57 12.06
CA ILE A 146 8.25 -4.20 11.28
C ILE A 146 7.89 -4.22 9.79
N ASN A 147 6.65 -4.56 9.46
CA ASN A 147 6.17 -4.57 8.08
C ASN A 147 6.22 -3.17 7.45
N THR A 148 5.80 -2.16 8.20
CA THR A 148 5.77 -0.75 7.78
C THR A 148 7.18 -0.19 7.60
N PHE A 149 8.13 -0.53 8.48
CA PHE A 149 9.53 -0.13 8.30
C PHE A 149 10.15 -0.81 7.06
N GLY A 150 9.89 -2.10 6.87
CA GLY A 150 10.28 -2.82 5.66
C GLY A 150 9.70 -2.17 4.39
N ALA A 151 8.44 -1.74 4.45
CA ALA A 151 7.76 -1.00 3.39
C ALA A 151 8.46 0.33 3.04
N VAL A 152 8.91 1.12 4.03
CA VAL A 152 9.71 2.34 3.80
C VAL A 152 11.01 2.00 3.05
N VAL A 153 11.75 0.99 3.54
CA VAL A 153 13.01 0.55 2.91
C VAL A 153 12.75 0.06 1.49
N GLY A 154 11.69 -0.73 1.27
CA GLY A 154 11.29 -1.23 -0.04
C GLY A 154 10.94 -0.12 -1.02
N ALA A 155 10.17 0.88 -0.59
CA ALA A 155 9.79 2.03 -1.43
C ALA A 155 11.02 2.81 -1.90
N LEU A 156 11.96 3.11 -0.98
CA LEU A 156 13.19 3.84 -1.29
C LEU A 156 14.15 3.00 -2.15
N ALA A 157 14.40 1.74 -1.76
CA ALA A 157 15.28 0.85 -2.51
C ALA A 157 14.77 0.60 -3.93
N SER A 158 13.45 0.49 -4.12
CA SER A 158 12.83 0.30 -5.43
C SER A 158 13.24 1.38 -6.43
N ALA A 159 13.01 2.66 -6.09
CA ALA A 159 13.29 3.76 -7.01
C ALA A 159 14.78 4.10 -7.11
N PHE A 160 15.45 4.24 -5.97
CA PHE A 160 16.79 4.81 -5.90
C PHE A 160 17.91 3.79 -6.15
N VAL A 161 17.64 2.50 -5.93
CA VAL A 161 18.65 1.44 -6.08
C VAL A 161 18.24 0.47 -7.19
N PHE A 162 17.17 -0.30 -6.99
CA PHE A 162 16.81 -1.40 -7.89
C PHE A 162 16.51 -0.92 -9.30
N MET A 163 15.59 0.03 -9.49
CA MET A 163 15.28 0.51 -10.83
C MET A 163 16.44 1.28 -11.47
N ARG A 164 17.30 1.92 -10.67
CA ARG A 164 18.46 2.67 -11.18
C ARG A 164 19.55 1.76 -11.74
N PHE A 165 19.80 0.62 -11.09
CA PHE A 165 20.89 -0.31 -11.44
C PHE A 165 20.42 -1.53 -12.25
N LEU A 166 19.24 -2.06 -11.93
CA LEU A 166 18.71 -3.30 -12.51
C LEU A 166 17.65 -3.04 -13.58
N GLY A 167 17.04 -1.85 -13.57
CA GLY A 167 15.89 -1.54 -14.41
C GLY A 167 14.58 -2.14 -13.89
N VAL A 168 13.49 -1.88 -14.60
CA VAL A 168 12.12 -2.18 -14.13
C VAL A 168 11.87 -3.69 -14.06
N GLN A 169 12.17 -4.44 -15.12
CA GLN A 169 11.89 -5.88 -15.19
C GLN A 169 12.65 -6.66 -14.12
N ALA A 170 13.96 -6.44 -13.98
CA ALA A 170 14.75 -7.13 -12.96
C ALA A 170 14.32 -6.74 -11.53
N THR A 171 13.86 -5.51 -11.30
CA THR A 171 13.29 -5.12 -10.00
C THR A 171 12.05 -5.94 -9.65
N ILE A 172 11.15 -6.18 -10.62
CA ILE A 172 9.99 -7.08 -10.45
C ILE A 172 10.46 -8.49 -10.13
N SER A 173 11.43 -9.00 -10.89
CA SER A 173 11.96 -10.36 -10.70
C SER A 173 12.59 -10.55 -9.32
N VAL A 174 13.34 -9.57 -8.81
CA VAL A 174 13.93 -9.61 -7.47
C VAL A 174 12.86 -9.62 -6.39
N ALA A 175 11.85 -8.74 -6.49
CA ALA A 175 10.74 -8.71 -5.53
C ALA A 175 9.96 -10.03 -5.54
N ALA A 176 9.68 -10.56 -6.73
CA ALA A 176 8.94 -11.81 -6.87
C ALA A 176 9.72 -13.02 -6.39
N ALA A 177 11.02 -13.08 -6.68
CA ALA A 177 11.90 -14.09 -6.12
C ALA A 177 11.88 -14.05 -4.59
N ALA A 178 11.88 -12.86 -3.98
CA ALA A 178 11.78 -12.73 -2.53
C ALA A 178 10.44 -13.29 -1.98
N ASN A 179 9.30 -12.98 -2.60
CA ASN A 179 8.00 -13.54 -2.19
C ASN A 179 7.95 -15.07 -2.36
N ILE A 180 8.41 -15.58 -3.51
CA ILE A 180 8.45 -17.03 -3.78
C ILE A 180 9.39 -17.73 -2.79
N CYS A 181 10.57 -17.18 -2.51
CA CYS A 181 11.49 -17.71 -1.51
C CYS A 181 10.84 -17.81 -0.13
N ILE A 182 10.07 -16.79 0.32
CA ILE A 182 9.31 -16.87 1.57
C ILE A 182 8.32 -18.04 1.54
N ALA A 183 7.56 -18.17 0.45
CA ALA A 183 6.60 -19.26 0.31
C ALA A 183 7.27 -20.65 0.34
N LEU A 184 8.39 -20.82 -0.37
CA LEU A 184 9.17 -22.06 -0.40
C LEU A 184 9.77 -22.38 0.97
N ILE A 185 10.33 -21.38 1.67
CA ILE A 185 10.85 -21.53 3.04
C ILE A 185 9.73 -22.03 3.96
N ILE A 186 8.55 -21.40 3.91
CA ILE A 186 7.42 -21.82 4.73
C ILE A 186 7.00 -23.25 4.40
N TYR A 187 6.83 -23.55 3.11
CA TYR A 187 6.34 -24.85 2.67
C TYR A 187 7.32 -25.99 2.99
N PHE A 188 8.62 -25.81 2.73
CA PHE A 188 9.60 -26.89 2.89
C PHE A 188 10.16 -27.02 4.31
N ILE A 189 10.31 -25.91 5.04
CA ILE A 189 10.88 -25.94 6.39
C ILE A 189 9.78 -26.20 7.43
N PHE A 190 8.68 -25.46 7.37
CA PHE A 190 7.64 -25.55 8.39
C PHE A 190 6.58 -26.61 8.08
N LYS A 191 6.47 -27.02 6.80
CA LYS A 191 5.54 -28.05 6.31
C LYS A 191 4.13 -27.95 6.95
N PRO A 192 3.50 -26.76 6.91
CA PRO A 192 2.21 -26.58 7.56
C PRO A 192 1.15 -27.46 6.88
N PRO A 193 0.31 -28.19 7.64
CA PRO A 193 -0.81 -28.91 7.05
C PRO A 193 -1.81 -27.89 6.45
N LEU A 194 -2.37 -28.15 5.27
CA LEU A 194 -3.30 -27.19 4.62
C LEU A 194 -4.55 -26.92 5.48
N LYS A 195 -5.07 -27.98 6.11
CA LYS A 195 -6.17 -27.91 7.06
C LYS A 195 -5.63 -28.19 8.44
N GLU A 196 -5.92 -27.30 9.36
CA GLU A 196 -5.68 -27.54 10.76
C GLU A 196 -7.03 -27.92 11.37
N ARG A 197 -7.17 -29.17 11.85
CA ARG A 197 -8.32 -29.52 12.69
C ARG A 197 -8.19 -28.67 13.95
N LEU A 198 -8.89 -27.54 13.99
CA LEU A 198 -9.04 -26.73 15.19
C LEU A 198 -9.75 -27.59 16.24
N SER A 199 -8.94 -28.33 16.99
CA SER A 199 -9.42 -29.32 17.96
C SER A 199 -9.87 -28.66 19.26
N TYR A 200 -9.83 -27.32 19.36
CA TYR A 200 -10.00 -26.62 20.65
C TYR A 200 -10.65 -25.23 20.60
N LEU A 201 -11.11 -24.74 19.45
CA LEU A 201 -11.97 -23.55 19.47
C LEU A 201 -13.40 -24.04 19.60
N ALA A 202 -13.98 -23.85 20.78
CA ALA A 202 -15.43 -23.84 20.93
C ALA A 202 -16.01 -23.06 19.74
N PRO A 203 -17.13 -23.51 19.13
CA PRO A 203 -17.73 -22.80 18.01
C PRO A 203 -17.80 -21.32 18.42
N PRO A 204 -17.32 -20.38 17.59
CA PRO A 204 -17.38 -18.97 17.94
C PRO A 204 -18.80 -18.75 18.42
N SER A 205 -18.95 -18.37 19.69
CA SER A 205 -20.24 -17.96 20.22
C SER A 205 -20.77 -17.02 19.17
N LYS A 206 -21.89 -17.36 18.53
CA LYS A 206 -22.47 -16.53 17.47
C LYS A 206 -22.43 -15.12 18.01
N GLU A 207 -21.46 -14.33 17.57
CA GLU A 207 -21.47 -12.91 17.83
C GLU A 207 -22.71 -12.52 17.06
N GLU A 208 -23.81 -12.31 17.79
CA GLU A 208 -24.96 -11.60 17.27
C GLU A 208 -24.36 -10.44 16.52
N SER A 209 -24.57 -10.40 15.20
CA SER A 209 -24.04 -9.35 14.35
C SER A 209 -24.57 -8.06 14.94
N ALA A 210 -23.77 -7.43 15.81
CA ALA A 210 -24.22 -6.31 16.60
C ALA A 210 -24.57 -5.25 15.57
N SER A 211 -25.85 -4.94 15.47
CA SER A 211 -26.31 -3.95 14.51
C SER A 211 -25.53 -2.68 14.80
N LEU A 212 -24.70 -2.24 13.84
CA LEU A 212 -23.85 -1.06 14.00
C LEU A 212 -24.73 0.09 14.51
N GLN A 213 -24.45 0.57 15.71
CA GLN A 213 -25.19 1.72 16.23
C GLN A 213 -24.87 2.92 15.33
N LYS A 214 -25.82 3.86 15.19
CA LYS A 214 -25.62 5.07 14.35
C LYS A 214 -24.31 5.78 14.70
N ARG A 215 -23.92 5.79 15.98
CA ARG A 215 -22.66 6.37 16.45
C ARG A 215 -21.42 5.69 15.86
N ASP A 216 -21.41 4.36 15.80
CA ASP A 216 -20.27 3.59 15.30
C ASP A 216 -20.14 3.77 13.78
N LEU A 217 -21.27 3.87 13.07
CA LEU A 217 -21.29 4.21 11.65
C LEU A 217 -20.69 5.61 11.39
N PHE A 218 -21.02 6.62 12.20
CA PHE A 218 -20.42 7.95 12.06
C PHE A 218 -18.91 7.95 12.30
N ILE A 219 -18.42 7.17 13.26
CA ILE A 219 -16.98 7.03 13.52
C ILE A 219 -16.30 6.31 12.34
N LEU A 220 -16.88 5.23 11.82
CA LEU A 220 -16.36 4.53 10.65
C LEU A 220 -16.33 5.43 9.41
N LEU A 221 -17.39 6.22 9.19
CA LEU A 221 -17.43 7.22 8.12
C LEU A 221 -16.37 8.30 8.31
N SER A 222 -16.11 8.77 9.53
CA SER A 222 -15.04 9.74 9.76
C SER A 222 -13.67 9.13 9.42
N PHE A 223 -13.41 7.88 9.83
CA PHE A 223 -12.19 7.18 9.42
C PHE A 223 -12.07 7.07 7.89
N ALA A 224 -13.15 6.70 7.20
CA ALA A 224 -13.17 6.61 5.74
C ALA A 224 -12.86 7.97 5.07
N VAL A 225 -13.47 9.06 5.55
CA VAL A 225 -13.21 10.41 5.04
C VAL A 225 -11.76 10.83 5.29
N THR A 226 -11.21 10.53 6.47
CA THR A 226 -9.82 10.87 6.79
C THR A 226 -8.81 10.08 5.97
N GLY A 227 -9.09 8.80 5.71
CA GLY A 227 -8.30 7.98 4.78
C GLY A 227 -8.36 8.51 3.36
N LEU A 228 -9.55 8.89 2.87
CA LEU A 228 -9.73 9.50 1.56
C LEU A 228 -8.96 10.82 1.44
N ALA A 229 -9.04 11.69 2.45
CA ALA A 229 -8.27 12.94 2.49
C ALA A 229 -6.76 12.68 2.47
N ALA A 230 -6.28 11.67 3.21
CA ALA A 230 -4.87 11.30 3.22
C ALA A 230 -4.38 10.81 1.83
N LEU A 231 -5.19 10.02 1.12
CA LEU A 231 -4.88 9.60 -0.26
C LEU A 231 -4.87 10.78 -1.23
N VAL A 232 -5.80 11.74 -1.08
CA VAL A 232 -5.80 12.98 -1.87
C VAL A 232 -4.53 13.78 -1.61
N TYR A 233 -4.10 13.93 -0.36
CA TYR A 233 -2.84 14.59 -0.02
C TYR A 233 -1.64 13.87 -0.62
N GLN A 234 -1.60 12.54 -0.57
CA GLN A 234 -0.53 11.76 -1.17
C GLN A 234 -0.40 12.02 -2.68
N VAL A 235 -1.52 12.04 -3.42
CA VAL A 235 -1.53 12.36 -4.86
C VAL A 235 -1.12 13.81 -5.12
N ALA A 236 -1.69 14.76 -4.36
CA ALA A 236 -1.42 16.19 -4.52
C ALA A 236 0.05 16.54 -4.24
N TRP A 237 0.61 16.03 -3.15
CA TRP A 237 2.01 16.28 -2.79
C TRP A 237 2.97 15.59 -3.74
N THR A 238 2.65 14.39 -4.22
CA THR A 238 3.48 13.74 -5.24
C THR A 238 3.53 14.56 -6.53
N ARG A 239 2.41 15.17 -6.93
CA ARG A 239 2.38 16.09 -8.08
C ARG A 239 3.29 17.29 -7.87
N ILE A 240 3.20 17.95 -6.73
CA ILE A 240 4.04 19.12 -6.41
C ILE A 240 5.52 18.73 -6.40
N LEU A 241 5.86 17.60 -5.76
CA LEU A 241 7.25 17.14 -5.68
C LEU A 241 7.79 16.68 -7.04
N SER A 242 6.95 16.09 -7.90
CA SER A 242 7.34 15.69 -9.26
C SER A 242 7.73 16.89 -10.12
N LEU A 243 7.10 18.06 -9.90
CA LEU A 243 7.48 19.30 -10.59
C LEU A 243 8.87 19.81 -10.19
N LEU A 244 9.37 19.41 -9.01
CA LEU A 244 10.70 19.80 -8.53
C LEU A 244 11.79 18.84 -8.96
N LEU A 245 11.55 17.55 -8.76
CA LEU A 245 12.55 16.52 -8.99
C LEU A 245 12.67 16.13 -10.47
N GLY A 246 11.71 16.56 -11.31
CA GLY A 246 11.65 16.24 -12.75
C GLY A 246 11.29 14.78 -13.06
N SER A 247 11.55 13.85 -12.14
CA SER A 247 11.18 12.44 -12.23
C SER A 247 10.02 12.10 -11.31
N SER A 248 8.94 11.60 -11.92
CA SER A 248 7.73 11.20 -11.20
C SER A 248 7.92 10.04 -10.24
N VAL A 249 8.84 9.13 -10.54
CA VAL A 249 9.00 7.89 -9.78
C VAL A 249 9.84 8.10 -8.51
N TYR A 250 10.85 8.96 -8.58
CA TYR A 250 11.58 9.39 -7.38
C TYR A 250 10.69 10.20 -6.44
N ALA A 251 9.88 11.12 -7.00
CA ALA A 251 8.93 11.89 -6.21
C ALA A 251 7.87 11.00 -5.54
N PHE A 252 7.28 10.05 -6.28
CA PHE A 252 6.31 9.11 -5.72
C PHE A 252 6.93 8.24 -4.62
N SER A 253 8.10 7.65 -4.87
CA SER A 253 8.82 6.85 -3.87
C SER A 253 9.14 7.63 -2.59
N LEU A 254 9.58 8.88 -2.70
CA LEU A 254 9.90 9.73 -1.55
C LEU A 254 8.65 10.08 -0.74
N ILE A 255 7.57 10.52 -1.40
CA ILE A 255 6.30 10.81 -0.71
C ILE A 255 5.74 9.56 -0.05
N LEU A 256 5.75 8.41 -0.74
CA LEU A 256 5.30 7.14 -0.20
C LEU A 256 6.13 6.74 1.02
N ALA A 257 7.45 6.85 0.95
CA ALA A 257 8.34 6.56 2.07
C ALA A 257 8.06 7.46 3.29
N VAL A 258 7.94 8.78 3.08
CA VAL A 258 7.62 9.74 4.15
C VAL A 258 6.25 9.47 4.75
N PHE A 259 5.25 9.15 3.91
CA PHE A 259 3.89 8.85 4.35
C PHE A 259 3.84 7.59 5.22
N ILE A 260 4.44 6.49 4.75
CA ILE A 260 4.50 5.21 5.46
C ILE A 260 5.36 5.32 6.73
N PHE A 261 6.48 6.07 6.68
CA PHE A 261 7.30 6.34 7.86
C PHE A 261 6.52 7.15 8.91
N GLY A 262 5.76 8.16 8.48
CA GLY A 262 4.86 8.93 9.33
C GLY A 262 3.80 8.05 10.01
N LEU A 263 3.22 7.08 9.28
CA LEU A 263 2.31 6.09 9.85
C LEU A 263 2.99 5.18 10.88
N ALA A 264 4.23 4.73 10.62
CA ALA A 264 5.00 3.92 11.56
C ALA A 264 5.25 4.67 12.88
N VAL A 265 5.81 5.88 12.78
CA VAL A 265 6.11 6.74 13.94
C VAL A 265 4.81 7.13 14.66
N GLY A 266 3.76 7.46 13.89
CA GLY A 266 2.43 7.77 14.42
C GLY A 266 1.84 6.63 15.22
N THR A 267 1.96 5.38 14.74
CA THR A 267 1.46 4.19 15.45
C THR A 267 2.19 3.98 16.78
N VAL A 268 3.53 4.08 16.78
CA VAL A 268 4.35 3.89 17.99
C VAL A 268 4.12 5.01 19.02
N THR A 269 4.01 6.26 18.56
CA THR A 269 3.75 7.39 19.45
C THR A 269 2.32 7.36 19.99
N ALA A 270 1.34 7.04 19.16
CA ALA A 270 -0.05 6.91 19.55
C ALA A 270 -0.25 5.74 20.53
N SER A 271 0.36 4.57 20.30
CA SER A 271 0.23 3.44 21.24
C SER A 271 0.70 3.79 22.65
N ASN A 272 1.75 4.62 22.76
CA ASN A 272 2.24 5.09 24.05
C ASN A 272 1.35 6.18 24.65
N LEU A 273 0.85 7.12 23.84
CA LEU A 273 0.06 8.25 24.31
C LEU A 273 -1.39 7.86 24.67
N LEU A 274 -1.98 6.92 23.93
CA LEU A 274 -3.36 6.46 24.12
C LEU A 274 -3.56 5.75 25.48
N THR A 275 -2.51 5.13 26.04
CA THR A 275 -2.56 4.60 27.41
C THR A 275 -2.82 5.67 28.48
N ARG A 276 -2.56 6.95 28.15
CA ARG A 276 -2.75 8.09 29.05
C ARG A 276 -4.05 8.86 28.81
N ILE A 277 -4.77 8.60 27.72
CA ILE A 277 -5.95 9.38 27.32
C ILE A 277 -7.23 8.69 27.82
N ARG A 278 -7.97 9.37 28.71
CA ARG A 278 -9.25 8.87 29.25
C ARG A 278 -10.39 8.78 28.22
N CYS A 279 -10.35 9.56 27.13
CA CYS A 279 -11.41 9.59 26.12
C CYS A 279 -10.82 9.58 24.69
N LEU A 280 -10.82 8.40 24.06
CA LEU A 280 -10.25 8.16 22.72
C LEU A 280 -10.88 9.05 21.64
N ILE A 281 -12.20 9.29 21.73
CA ILE A 281 -12.93 10.13 20.76
C ILE A 281 -12.43 11.58 20.79
N LYS A 282 -12.17 12.14 21.99
CA LYS A 282 -11.60 13.49 22.11
C LYS A 282 -10.18 13.56 21.55
N GLY A 283 -9.37 12.52 21.82
CA GLY A 283 -8.03 12.39 21.24
C GLY A 283 -8.06 12.37 19.70
N TYR A 284 -8.97 11.58 19.12
CA TYR A 284 -9.19 11.55 17.68
C TYR A 284 -9.60 12.93 17.13
N GLY A 285 -10.57 13.61 17.75
CA GLY A 285 -10.98 14.96 17.32
C GLY A 285 -9.85 15.98 17.33
N ILE A 286 -9.02 16.00 18.39
CA ILE A 286 -7.84 16.88 18.47
C ILE A 286 -6.84 16.54 17.36
N SER A 287 -6.60 15.25 17.09
CA SER A 287 -5.69 14.85 16.02
C SER A 287 -6.15 15.33 14.64
N GLN A 288 -7.45 15.29 14.37
CA GLN A 288 -8.03 15.78 13.10
C GLN A 288 -7.88 17.29 12.95
N ILE A 289 -8.07 18.05 14.03
CA ILE A 289 -7.85 19.50 14.04
C ILE A 289 -6.39 19.82 13.73
N ILE A 290 -5.45 19.13 14.39
CA ILE A 290 -4.01 19.32 14.15
C ILE A 290 -3.64 18.99 12.69
N ILE A 291 -4.14 17.89 12.14
CA ILE A 291 -3.94 17.51 10.73
C ILE A 291 -4.50 18.60 9.80
N GLY A 292 -5.71 19.08 10.03
CA GLY A 292 -6.31 20.14 9.22
C GLY A 292 -5.52 21.45 9.24
N PHE A 293 -5.11 21.92 10.43
CA PHE A 293 -4.32 23.14 10.56
C PHE A 293 -2.92 23.00 9.96
N SER A 294 -2.24 21.88 10.19
CA SER A 294 -0.92 21.62 9.59
C SER A 294 -0.99 21.57 8.06
N ALA A 295 -2.02 20.95 7.49
CA ALA A 295 -2.23 20.92 6.04
C ALA A 295 -2.46 22.34 5.47
N LEU A 296 -3.26 23.17 6.14
CA LEU A 296 -3.45 24.57 5.72
C LEU A 296 -2.18 25.41 5.84
N PHE A 297 -1.41 25.20 6.92
CA PHE A 297 -0.15 25.89 7.15
C PHE A 297 0.92 25.57 6.09
N ILE A 298 0.86 24.38 5.48
CA ILE A 298 1.82 23.97 4.46
C ILE A 298 1.55 24.60 3.09
N VAL A 299 0.32 25.07 2.83
CA VAL A 299 -0.07 25.61 1.51
C VAL A 299 0.78 26.83 1.10
N PRO A 300 1.00 27.86 1.94
CA PRO A 300 1.86 28.98 1.60
C PRO A 300 3.33 28.59 1.36
N LEU A 301 3.82 27.54 2.03
CA LEU A 301 5.17 27.03 1.85
C LEU A 301 5.37 26.46 0.44
N PHE A 302 4.32 25.93 -0.19
CA PHE A 302 4.39 25.50 -1.59
C PHE A 302 4.66 26.65 -2.56
N GLY A 303 4.24 27.88 -2.25
CA GLY A 303 4.61 29.04 -3.06
C GLY A 303 6.11 29.39 -3.00
N ARG A 304 6.81 28.94 -1.94
CA ARG A 304 8.25 29.18 -1.77
C ARG A 304 9.15 28.12 -2.38
N ILE A 305 8.57 27.00 -2.80
CA ILE A 305 9.27 25.86 -3.37
C ILE A 305 10.25 26.24 -4.51
N PRO A 306 9.88 27.08 -5.50
CA PRO A 306 10.81 27.42 -6.59
C PRO A 306 12.07 28.13 -6.10
N PHE A 307 11.96 28.96 -5.05
CA PHE A 307 13.10 29.68 -4.46
C PHE A 307 14.03 28.73 -3.71
N VAL A 308 13.46 27.77 -2.96
CA VAL A 308 14.24 26.73 -2.29
C VAL A 308 14.96 25.86 -3.31
N ASN A 309 14.28 25.46 -4.39
CA ASN A 309 14.88 24.67 -5.45
C ASN A 309 16.05 25.41 -6.11
N ARG A 310 15.84 26.70 -6.45
CA ARG A 310 16.90 27.56 -6.98
C ARG A 310 18.10 27.64 -6.04
N TRP A 311 17.85 27.87 -4.75
CA TRP A 311 18.91 27.92 -3.74
C TRP A 311 19.68 26.60 -3.65
N VAL A 312 19.00 25.45 -3.68
CA VAL A 312 19.63 24.13 -3.70
C VAL A 312 20.51 23.96 -4.95
N TYR A 313 20.00 24.29 -6.13
CA TYR A 313 20.79 24.21 -7.37
C TYR A 313 22.01 25.12 -7.35
N GLU A 314 21.89 26.35 -6.86
CA GLU A 314 23.00 27.32 -6.83
C GLU A 314 24.09 26.92 -5.82
N ASN A 315 23.72 26.30 -4.68
CA ASN A 315 24.68 25.98 -3.61
C ASN A 315 25.18 24.53 -3.63
N LEU A 316 24.38 23.58 -4.13
CA LEU A 316 24.69 22.15 -4.15
C LEU A 316 24.88 21.60 -5.57
N GLY A 317 24.44 22.33 -6.61
CA GLY A 317 24.49 21.87 -8.00
C GLY A 317 25.92 21.74 -8.58
N GLN A 318 26.91 22.43 -8.02
CA GLN A 318 28.31 22.27 -8.45
C GLN A 318 28.95 20.92 -8.05
N GLN A 319 28.28 20.11 -7.21
CA GLN A 319 28.77 18.79 -6.80
C GLN A 319 28.22 17.62 -7.65
N PHE A 320 27.40 17.90 -8.67
CA PHE A 320 26.74 16.90 -9.52
C PHE A 320 27.22 16.89 -10.99
N GLN A 321 28.43 17.38 -11.26
CA GLN A 321 29.16 17.07 -12.51
C GLN A 321 30.01 15.82 -12.31
#